data_AF-A0A496VYI6-F1
#
_entry.id   AF-A0A496VYI6-F1
#
_cell.length_a   1.000
_cell.length_b   1.000
_cell.length_c   1.000
_cell.angle_alpha   90.00
_cell.angle_beta   90.00
_cell.angle_gamma   90.00
#
_symmetry.space_group_name_H-M   'P 1'
#
loop_
_entity.id
_entity.type
_entity.pdbx_description
1 polymer ?
#
loop_
_entity_poly.entity_id
_entity_poly.type
_entity_poly.pdbx_seq_one_letter_code
_entity_poly.pdbx_strand_id
1 'polypeptide(L)'
;MNNIETALRQLVFSWERSSANEHDYEFNPNLSESEKAFGAALLTAREALLGYSEVTLPTLFLPPADSWLKTQWAPDFELGRWIVLLWTVSQFQGDMPNTFWDEQKEIFAQLHAVFSARQETNNEAKQLLSLLNEIEKHLDKLPTDDTEVYDELGVSLGKMMDFLAPSLSH
;
A
#
# COMPACT_ATOMS: atom_id res chain seq x y z
N MET A 1 8.89 7.37 23.19
CA MET A 1 8.71 7.65 21.75
C MET A 1 8.07 6.42 21.15
N ASN A 2 6.84 6.52 20.65
CA ASN A 2 6.09 5.36 20.17
C ASN A 2 6.83 4.71 18.99
N ASN A 3 7.16 3.42 19.10
CA ASN A 3 7.89 2.66 18.07
C ASN A 3 7.17 2.74 16.70
N ILE A 4 5.83 2.84 16.73
CA ILE A 4 4.94 3.02 15.57
C ILE A 4 5.21 4.31 14.82
N GLU A 5 5.27 5.44 15.53
CA GLU A 5 5.50 6.73 14.91
C GLU A 5 6.88 6.79 14.24
N THR A 6 7.89 6.21 14.88
CA THR A 6 9.25 6.12 14.30
C THR A 6 9.25 5.27 13.03
N ALA A 7 8.65 4.09 13.05
CA ALA A 7 8.60 3.22 11.87
C ALA A 7 7.83 3.87 10.71
N LEU A 8 6.69 4.51 11.00
CA LEU A 8 5.91 5.24 9.98
C LEU A 8 6.69 6.42 9.39
N ARG A 9 7.44 7.17 10.20
CA ARG A 9 8.31 8.26 9.70
C ARG A 9 9.50 7.74 8.90
N GLN A 10 9.93 6.51 9.14
CA GLN A 10 11.00 5.85 8.39
C GLN A 10 10.49 5.14 7.12
N LEU A 11 9.18 4.92 7.00
CA LEU A 11 8.52 4.44 5.79
C LEU A 11 8.52 5.56 4.74
N VAL A 12 9.67 5.73 4.08
CA VAL A 12 9.88 6.68 2.99
C VAL A 12 9.85 5.92 1.68
N PHE A 13 8.89 6.27 0.83
CA PHE A 13 8.69 5.62 -0.45
C PHE A 13 9.76 6.05 -1.46
N SER A 14 10.02 5.19 -2.46
CA SER A 14 11.09 5.40 -3.45
C SER A 14 11.03 6.76 -4.13
N TRP A 15 9.83 7.23 -4.50
CA TRP A 15 9.61 8.52 -5.15
C TRP A 15 9.82 9.74 -4.22
N GLU A 16 9.77 9.58 -2.91
CA GLU A 16 9.99 10.68 -1.95
C GLU A 16 11.48 10.98 -1.76
N ARG A 17 12.34 9.96 -1.93
CA ARG A 17 13.79 10.07 -1.68
C ARG A 17 14.51 10.97 -2.69
N SER A 18 13.98 11.13 -3.90
CA SER A 18 14.65 11.88 -4.97
C SER A 18 14.43 13.40 -4.92
N SER A 19 13.48 13.89 -4.12
CA SER A 19 13.31 15.35 -3.95
C SER A 19 14.46 16.02 -3.17
N ALA A 20 15.31 15.21 -2.50
CA ALA A 20 16.41 15.70 -1.66
C ALA A 20 17.79 15.64 -2.34
N ASN A 21 17.94 14.97 -3.49
CA ASN A 21 19.20 14.88 -4.22
C ASN A 21 19.06 15.58 -5.57
N GLU A 22 19.82 16.67 -5.76
CA GLU A 22 19.82 17.61 -6.89
C GLU A 22 20.28 17.00 -8.25
N HIS A 23 19.85 15.80 -8.61
CA HIS A 23 20.10 15.23 -9.94
C HIS A 23 18.76 14.83 -10.56
N ASP A 24 18.21 15.69 -11.42
CA ASP A 24 17.31 15.49 -12.57
C ASP A 24 16.32 14.29 -12.63
N TYR A 25 15.89 13.71 -11.51
CA TYR A 25 14.84 12.70 -11.51
C TYR A 25 13.47 13.36 -11.58
N GLU A 26 12.98 13.57 -12.80
CA GLU A 26 11.58 13.87 -13.03
C GLU A 26 10.73 12.61 -12.79
N PHE A 27 9.53 12.81 -12.23
CA PHE A 27 8.54 11.74 -12.19
C PHE A 27 8.31 11.23 -13.60
N ASN A 28 8.23 9.89 -13.76
CA ASN A 28 7.90 9.32 -15.05
C ASN A 28 6.58 9.95 -15.53
N PRO A 29 6.58 10.74 -16.64
CA PRO A 29 5.38 11.43 -17.08
C PRO A 29 4.29 10.47 -17.55
N ASN A 30 4.63 9.18 -17.70
CA ASN A 30 3.74 8.12 -18.16
C ASN A 30 3.19 7.22 -17.03
N LEU A 31 3.21 7.67 -15.77
CA LEU A 31 2.56 6.91 -14.68
C LEU A 31 1.10 6.63 -15.01
N SER A 32 0.71 5.38 -14.85
CA SER A 32 -0.67 4.96 -15.02
C SER A 32 -1.54 5.52 -13.88
N GLU A 33 -2.84 5.65 -14.12
CA GLU A 33 -3.76 6.11 -13.10
C GLU A 33 -3.89 5.10 -11.94
N SER A 34 -3.63 3.81 -12.18
CA SER A 34 -3.50 2.79 -11.11
C SER A 34 -2.33 3.11 -10.19
N GLU A 35 -1.14 3.35 -10.76
CA GLU A 35 0.06 3.70 -9.99
C GLU A 35 -0.14 5.00 -9.19
N LYS A 36 -0.77 6.01 -9.79
CA LYS A 36 -1.08 7.27 -9.09
C LYS A 36 -2.06 7.06 -7.93
N ALA A 37 -3.14 6.31 -8.13
CA ALA A 37 -4.11 5.98 -7.09
C ALA A 37 -3.45 5.21 -5.94
N PHE A 38 -2.61 4.23 -6.27
CA PHE A 38 -1.86 3.45 -5.31
C PHE A 38 -0.87 4.32 -4.51
N GLY A 39 -0.05 5.13 -5.18
CA GLY A 39 0.89 6.04 -4.52
C GLY A 39 0.20 7.09 -3.63
N ALA A 40 -0.92 7.65 -4.09
CA ALA A 40 -1.77 8.54 -3.30
C ALA A 40 -2.26 7.87 -2.01
N ALA A 41 -2.67 6.61 -2.11
CA ALA A 41 -3.16 5.83 -0.99
C ALA A 41 -2.09 5.50 0.04
N LEU A 42 -0.87 5.15 -0.41
CA LEU A 42 0.26 4.88 0.47
C LEU A 42 0.57 6.10 1.35
N LEU A 43 0.67 7.28 0.74
CA LEU A 43 0.90 8.53 1.46
C LEU A 43 -0.28 8.87 2.39
N THR A 44 -1.51 8.77 1.88
CA THR A 44 -2.73 9.05 2.67
C THR A 44 -2.81 8.18 3.92
N ALA A 45 -2.51 6.89 3.81
CA ALA A 45 -2.56 5.97 4.93
C ALA A 45 -1.45 6.23 5.95
N ARG A 46 -0.22 6.49 5.50
CA ARG A 46 0.90 6.82 6.39
C ARG A 46 0.58 8.06 7.22
N GLU A 47 0.15 9.14 6.58
CA GLU A 47 -0.16 10.40 7.26
C GLU A 47 -1.39 10.26 8.20
N ALA A 48 -2.40 9.49 7.80
CA ALA A 48 -3.55 9.21 8.66
C ALA A 48 -3.13 8.44 9.94
N LEU A 49 -2.24 7.46 9.83
CA LEU A 49 -1.70 6.71 10.97
C LEU A 49 -0.78 7.57 11.87
N LEU A 50 -0.16 8.62 11.31
CA LEU A 50 0.56 9.65 12.06
C LEU A 50 -0.38 10.68 12.73
N GLY A 51 -1.70 10.57 12.52
CA GLY A 51 -2.72 11.41 13.15
C GLY A 51 -3.10 12.65 12.35
N TYR A 52 -2.68 12.77 11.09
CA TYR A 52 -3.08 13.89 10.23
C TYR A 52 -4.44 13.59 9.56
N SER A 53 -5.41 14.49 9.76
CA SER A 53 -6.76 14.36 9.18
C SER A 53 -6.85 14.86 7.74
N GLU A 54 -5.92 15.72 7.33
CA GLU A 54 -5.84 16.27 5.98
C GLU A 54 -4.45 16.00 5.41
N VAL A 55 -4.41 15.32 4.26
CA VAL A 55 -3.16 14.96 3.58
C VAL A 55 -3.08 15.77 2.28
N THR A 56 -2.06 16.62 2.17
CA THR A 56 -1.79 17.33 0.93
C THR A 56 -1.04 16.41 -0.01
N LEU A 57 -1.73 15.90 -1.03
CA LEU A 57 -1.12 15.08 -2.06
C LEU A 57 -0.32 15.95 -3.06
N PRO A 58 0.86 15.51 -3.51
CA PRO A 58 1.52 16.06 -4.68
C PRO A 58 0.59 16.09 -5.90
N THR A 59 0.73 17.10 -6.78
CA THR A 59 -0.14 17.29 -7.96
C THR A 59 -0.28 16.04 -8.81
N LEU A 60 0.80 15.26 -8.94
CA LEU A 60 0.83 14.01 -9.70
C LEU A 60 -0.09 12.92 -9.17
N PHE A 61 -0.37 12.93 -7.86
CA PHE A 61 -1.21 11.96 -7.16
C PHE A 61 -2.63 12.48 -6.91
N LEU A 62 -2.96 13.65 -7.45
CA LEU A 62 -4.32 14.16 -7.36
C LEU A 62 -5.26 13.32 -8.23
N PRO A 63 -6.46 12.97 -7.72
CA PRO A 63 -7.45 12.27 -8.51
C PRO A 63 -7.93 13.13 -9.69
N PRO A 64 -8.37 12.51 -10.80
CA PRO A 64 -8.98 13.21 -11.94
C PRO A 64 -10.38 13.77 -11.64
N ALA A 65 -10.96 13.43 -10.49
CA ALA A 65 -12.24 13.90 -9.96
C ALA A 65 -12.06 14.27 -8.47
N ASP A 66 -13.15 14.55 -7.72
CA ASP A 66 -13.04 14.93 -6.30
C ASP A 66 -12.30 13.92 -5.41
N SER A 67 -12.26 12.64 -5.76
CA SER A 67 -11.65 11.57 -4.95
C SER A 67 -11.34 10.33 -5.79
N TRP A 68 -10.23 9.65 -5.47
CA TRP A 68 -9.88 8.34 -6.04
C TRP A 68 -10.96 7.28 -5.81
N LEU A 69 -11.67 7.35 -4.68
CA LEU A 69 -12.76 6.43 -4.33
C LEU A 69 -13.99 6.56 -5.25
N LYS A 70 -14.11 7.65 -6.00
CA LYS A 70 -15.17 7.87 -7.00
C LYS A 70 -14.75 7.45 -8.42
N THR A 71 -13.54 6.92 -8.60
CA THR A 71 -12.99 6.53 -9.91
C THR A 71 -12.95 5.01 -10.06
N GLN A 72 -12.67 4.52 -11.27
CA GLN A 72 -12.45 3.09 -11.52
C GLN A 72 -11.21 2.51 -10.79
N TRP A 73 -10.30 3.39 -10.34
CA TRP A 73 -9.07 3.06 -9.61
C TRP A 73 -9.26 3.06 -8.09
N ALA A 74 -10.51 3.15 -7.61
CA ALA A 74 -10.82 3.02 -6.19
C ALA A 74 -10.21 1.77 -5.54
N PRO A 75 -10.23 0.58 -6.17
CA PRO A 75 -9.61 -0.62 -5.59
C PRO A 75 -8.09 -0.51 -5.45
N ASP A 76 -7.43 0.15 -6.40
CA ASP A 76 -5.98 0.41 -6.37
C ASP A 76 -5.62 1.38 -5.21
N PHE A 77 -6.47 2.38 -4.98
CA PHE A 77 -6.38 3.27 -3.82
C PHE A 77 -6.67 2.54 -2.50
N GLU A 78 -7.68 1.69 -2.43
CA GLU A 78 -7.98 0.91 -1.23
C GLU A 78 -6.85 -0.07 -0.89
N LEU A 79 -6.29 -0.72 -1.91
CA LEU A 79 -5.15 -1.62 -1.76
C LEU A 79 -3.94 -0.91 -1.13
N GLY A 80 -3.58 0.28 -1.61
CA GLY A 80 -2.47 1.05 -1.02
C GLY A 80 -2.70 1.35 0.47
N ARG A 81 -3.93 1.75 0.84
CA ARG A 81 -4.26 2.02 2.25
C ARG A 81 -4.18 0.77 3.12
N TRP A 82 -4.70 -0.34 2.61
CA TRP A 82 -4.71 -1.62 3.29
C TRP A 82 -3.29 -2.16 3.51
N ILE A 83 -2.40 -2.04 2.52
CA ILE A 83 -1.00 -2.47 2.64
C ILE A 83 -0.26 -1.70 3.74
N VAL A 84 -0.40 -0.37 3.81
CA VAL A 84 0.26 0.42 4.86
C VAL A 84 -0.27 0.04 6.24
N LEU A 85 -1.58 -0.18 6.37
CA LEU A 85 -2.18 -0.66 7.62
C LEU A 85 -1.59 -2.01 8.03
N LEU A 86 -1.62 -3.01 7.14
CA LEU A 86 -1.10 -4.34 7.43
C LEU A 86 0.40 -4.34 7.71
N TRP A 87 1.17 -3.52 6.97
CA TRP A 87 2.60 -3.40 7.21
C TRP A 87 2.85 -2.81 8.59
N THR A 88 2.08 -1.80 8.98
CA THR A 88 2.17 -1.21 10.32
C THR A 88 1.86 -2.26 11.38
N VAL A 89 0.75 -2.98 11.26
CA VAL A 89 0.42 -4.03 12.24
C VAL A 89 1.44 -5.16 12.25
N SER A 90 2.07 -5.49 11.11
CA SER A 90 3.13 -6.51 11.10
C SER A 90 4.40 -6.06 11.81
N GLN A 91 4.70 -4.76 11.83
CA GLN A 91 5.80 -4.20 12.64
C GLN A 91 5.47 -4.20 14.15
N PHE A 92 4.20 -4.32 14.52
CA PHE A 92 3.73 -4.18 15.90
C PHE A 92 2.77 -5.30 16.28
N GLN A 93 3.31 -6.35 16.92
CA GLN A 93 2.54 -7.46 17.49
C GLN A 93 1.80 -7.05 18.78
N GLY A 94 1.18 -5.86 18.78
CA GLY A 94 0.31 -5.42 19.86
C GLY A 94 -1.03 -6.15 19.79
N ASP A 95 -1.74 -6.17 20.92
CA ASP A 95 -3.09 -6.75 20.98
C ASP A 95 -4.01 -6.03 19.99
N MET A 96 -4.42 -6.77 18.95
CA MET A 96 -5.43 -6.32 18.00
C MET A 96 -6.82 -6.73 18.50
N PRO A 97 -7.88 -5.99 18.13
CA PRO A 97 -9.24 -6.46 18.34
C PRO A 97 -9.43 -7.87 17.79
N ASN A 98 -10.22 -8.71 18.48
CA ASN A 98 -10.43 -10.11 18.09
C ASN A 98 -10.94 -10.28 16.64
N THR A 99 -11.62 -9.28 16.09
CA THR A 99 -12.17 -9.31 14.72
C THR A 99 -11.20 -8.79 13.67
N PHE A 100 -10.07 -8.20 14.08
CA PHE A 100 -9.18 -7.48 13.17
C PHE A 100 -8.72 -8.34 12.00
N TRP A 101 -8.17 -9.53 12.27
CA TRP A 101 -7.63 -10.42 11.24
C TRP A 101 -8.71 -11.03 10.34
N ASP A 102 -9.91 -11.28 10.87
CA ASP A 102 -11.05 -11.73 10.07
C ASP A 102 -11.50 -10.62 9.11
N GLU A 103 -11.56 -9.37 9.57
CA GLU A 103 -11.82 -8.20 8.72
C GLU A 103 -10.74 -8.02 7.64
N GLN A 104 -9.46 -8.25 7.98
CA GLN A 104 -8.38 -8.14 7.00
C GLN A 104 -8.46 -9.23 5.91
N LYS A 105 -8.89 -10.45 6.27
CA LYS A 105 -9.14 -11.54 5.32
C LYS A 105 -10.33 -11.25 4.42
N GLU A 106 -11.38 -10.60 4.95
CA GLU A 106 -12.51 -10.17 4.13
C GLU A 106 -12.11 -9.08 3.12
N ILE A 107 -11.36 -8.06 3.56
CA ILE A 107 -10.82 -7.02 2.67
C ILE A 107 -9.92 -7.65 1.60
N PHE A 108 -9.04 -8.58 1.99
CA PHE A 108 -8.20 -9.32 1.06
C PHE A 108 -9.03 -10.04 -0.01
N ALA A 109 -10.07 -10.79 0.40
CA ALA A 109 -10.92 -11.52 -0.53
C ALA A 109 -11.64 -10.59 -1.53
N GLN A 110 -12.09 -9.41 -1.08
CA GLN A 110 -12.71 -8.41 -1.94
C GLN A 110 -11.72 -7.84 -2.96
N LEU A 111 -10.52 -7.44 -2.51
CA LEU A 111 -9.47 -6.93 -3.40
C LEU A 111 -9.03 -8.01 -4.40
N HIS A 112 -8.79 -9.23 -3.93
CA HIS A 112 -8.41 -10.37 -4.76
C HIS A 112 -9.43 -10.65 -5.85
N ALA A 113 -10.72 -10.67 -5.52
CA ALA A 113 -11.78 -10.86 -6.50
C ALA A 113 -11.81 -9.75 -7.56
N VAL A 114 -11.61 -8.49 -7.15
CA VAL A 114 -11.57 -7.35 -8.08
C VAL A 114 -10.40 -7.45 -9.06
N PHE A 115 -9.19 -7.73 -8.58
CA PHE A 115 -8.02 -7.85 -9.45
C PHE A 115 -8.06 -9.13 -10.30
N SER A 116 -8.60 -10.22 -9.76
CA SER A 116 -8.88 -11.45 -10.52
C SER A 116 -9.80 -11.22 -11.72
N ALA A 117 -10.83 -10.37 -11.57
CA ALA A 117 -11.75 -10.03 -12.66
C ALA A 117 -11.10 -9.14 -13.74
N ARG A 118 -10.05 -8.39 -13.39
CA ARG A 118 -9.32 -7.48 -14.29
C ARG A 118 -8.12 -8.15 -14.98
N GLN A 119 -7.65 -9.29 -14.49
CA GLN A 119 -6.35 -9.87 -14.89
C GLN A 119 -6.25 -10.27 -16.38
N GLU A 120 -7.37 -10.59 -17.03
CA GLU A 120 -7.37 -11.04 -18.43
C GLU A 120 -7.10 -9.88 -19.41
N THR A 121 -7.44 -8.66 -19.01
CA THR A 121 -7.40 -7.47 -19.86
C THR A 121 -6.42 -6.41 -19.35
N ASN A 122 -5.90 -6.57 -18.14
CA ASN A 122 -4.96 -5.65 -17.52
C ASN A 122 -3.73 -6.40 -16.94
N ASN A 123 -2.55 -6.17 -17.53
CA ASN A 123 -1.28 -6.73 -17.07
C ASN A 123 -0.89 -6.26 -15.67
N GLU A 124 -1.22 -5.02 -15.29
CA GLU A 124 -0.98 -4.50 -13.93
C GLU A 124 -1.82 -5.30 -12.92
N ALA A 125 -3.10 -5.56 -13.23
CA ALA A 125 -3.95 -6.39 -12.38
C ALA A 125 -3.42 -7.82 -12.22
N LYS A 126 -2.82 -8.38 -13.28
CA LYS A 126 -2.17 -9.70 -13.21
C LYS A 126 -0.93 -9.70 -12.31
N GLN A 127 -0.11 -8.65 -12.38
CA GLN A 127 1.04 -8.48 -11.50
C GLN A 127 0.61 -8.29 -10.03
N LEU A 128 -0.38 -7.44 -9.79
CA LEU A 128 -1.00 -7.22 -8.49
C LEU A 128 -1.52 -8.52 -7.88
N LEU A 129 -2.22 -9.34 -8.66
CA LEU A 129 -2.74 -10.62 -8.20
C LEU A 129 -1.62 -11.58 -7.78
N SER A 130 -0.51 -11.61 -8.52
CA SER A 130 0.65 -12.41 -8.14
C SER A 130 1.23 -12.00 -6.79
N LEU A 131 1.25 -10.70 -6.49
CA LEU A 131 1.74 -10.19 -5.20
C LEU A 131 0.75 -10.46 -4.07
N LEU A 132 -0.55 -10.33 -4.33
CA LEU A 132 -1.61 -10.68 -3.37
C LEU A 132 -1.56 -12.15 -2.96
N ASN A 133 -1.30 -13.07 -3.91
CA ASN A 133 -1.16 -14.49 -3.60
C ASN A 133 0.07 -14.79 -2.70
N GLU A 134 1.11 -13.96 -2.72
CA GLU A 134 2.22 -14.09 -1.78
C GLU A 134 1.81 -13.63 -0.37
N ILE A 135 1.02 -12.56 -0.27
CA ILE A 135 0.49 -12.06 1.02
C ILE A 135 -0.46 -13.06 1.66
N GLU A 136 -1.32 -13.71 0.86
CA GLU A 136 -2.30 -14.71 1.32
C GLU A 136 -1.66 -15.80 2.20
N LYS A 137 -0.49 -16.31 1.78
CA LYS A 137 0.26 -17.36 2.48
C LYS A 137 0.62 -16.98 3.91
N HIS A 138 0.80 -15.69 4.18
CA HIS A 138 1.09 -15.19 5.52
C HIS A 138 -0.21 -14.82 6.24
N LEU A 139 -1.17 -14.21 5.55
CA LEU A 139 -2.44 -13.78 6.12
C LEU A 139 -3.28 -14.95 6.65
N ASP A 140 -3.26 -16.10 5.98
CA ASP A 140 -3.96 -17.32 6.40
C ASP A 140 -3.45 -17.87 7.73
N LYS A 141 -2.19 -17.61 8.06
CA LYS A 141 -1.56 -18.04 9.31
C LYS A 141 -1.86 -17.11 10.49
N LEU A 142 -2.53 -15.98 10.26
CA LEU A 142 -2.81 -14.96 11.28
C LEU A 142 -4.23 -15.07 11.84
N PRO A 143 -4.45 -14.77 13.14
CA PRO A 143 -3.42 -14.45 14.15
C PRO A 143 -2.61 -15.67 14.59
N THR A 144 -1.36 -15.44 14.97
CA THR A 144 -0.44 -16.45 15.54
C THR A 144 0.48 -15.80 16.57
N ASP A 145 1.09 -16.61 17.44
CA ASP A 145 2.15 -16.21 18.38
C ASP A 145 3.55 -16.27 17.71
N ASP A 146 3.63 -16.80 16.49
CA ASP A 146 4.86 -16.92 15.72
C ASP A 146 5.27 -15.58 15.10
N THR A 147 6.32 -14.96 15.65
CA THR A 147 6.82 -13.67 15.21
C THR A 147 7.34 -13.67 13.78
N GLU A 148 7.85 -14.81 13.30
CA GLU A 148 8.39 -14.93 11.94
C GLU A 148 7.31 -14.70 10.88
N VAL A 149 6.06 -15.10 11.14
CA VAL A 149 4.93 -14.85 10.23
C VAL A 149 4.66 -13.36 10.03
N TYR A 150 4.78 -12.55 11.09
CA TYR A 150 4.60 -11.10 11.00
C TYR A 150 5.77 -10.43 10.27
N ASP A 151 7.00 -10.88 10.55
CA ASP A 151 8.20 -10.36 9.89
C ASP A 151 8.17 -10.64 8.38
N GLU A 152 7.83 -11.87 8.00
CA GLU A 152 7.67 -12.27 6.59
C GLU A 152 6.55 -11.47 5.90
N LEU A 153 5.40 -11.29 6.57
CA LEU A 153 4.32 -10.45 6.05
C LEU A 153 4.81 -9.01 5.83
N GLY A 154 5.53 -8.43 6.80
CA GLY A 154 6.10 -7.09 6.69
C GLY A 154 7.06 -6.95 5.51
N VAL A 155 7.93 -7.94 5.30
CA VAL A 155 8.85 -7.97 4.16
C VAL A 155 8.10 -8.06 2.84
N SER A 156 7.09 -8.93 2.73
CA SER A 156 6.28 -9.10 1.53
C SER A 156 5.48 -7.83 1.18
N LEU A 157 4.88 -7.18 2.19
CA LEU A 157 4.19 -5.91 2.02
C LEU A 157 5.15 -4.77 1.63
N GLY A 158 6.34 -4.71 2.23
CA GLY A 158 7.38 -3.75 1.86
C GLY A 158 7.78 -3.87 0.38
N LYS A 159 8.04 -5.10 -0.09
CA LYS A 159 8.33 -5.36 -1.50
C LYS A 159 7.18 -4.95 -2.42
N MET A 160 5.93 -5.20 -2.00
CA MET A 160 4.76 -4.82 -2.79
C MET A 160 4.63 -3.29 -2.89
N MET A 161 4.85 -2.55 -1.79
CA MET A 161 4.91 -1.09 -1.82
C MET A 161 5.99 -0.60 -2.77
N ASP A 162 7.21 -1.14 -2.70
CA ASP A 162 8.33 -0.72 -3.55
C ASP A 162 8.13 -1.08 -5.04
N PHE A 163 7.48 -2.20 -5.33
CA PHE A 163 7.28 -2.67 -6.71
C PHE A 163 6.16 -1.92 -7.43
N LEU A 164 5.07 -1.60 -6.70
CA LEU A 164 3.89 -0.91 -7.23
C LEU A 164 3.97 0.62 -7.05
N ALA A 165 4.96 1.07 -6.30
CA ALA A 165 5.31 2.46 -6.17
C ALA A 165 5.47 3.11 -7.54
N PRO A 166 4.92 4.32 -7.75
CA PRO A 166 5.27 5.18 -8.85
C PRO A 166 6.80 5.23 -9.06
N SER A 167 7.24 4.74 -10.21
CA SER A 167 8.65 4.74 -10.59
C SER A 167 9.07 6.10 -11.15
N LEU A 168 10.32 6.50 -10.86
CA LEU A 168 10.93 7.69 -11.46
C LEU A 168 11.45 7.34 -12.86
N SER A 169 11.40 8.30 -13.80
CA SER A 169 12.11 8.14 -15.07
C SER A 169 13.59 8.49 -14.89
N HIS A 170 14.45 7.69 -15.52
CA HIS A 170 15.89 7.95 -15.66
C HIS A 170 16.18 8.99 -16.74
#